data_AF-A0A928IMW5-F1
#
_entry.id   AF-A0A928IMW5-F1
#
_cell.length_a   1.000
_cell.length_b   1.000
_cell.length_c   1.000
_cell.angle_alpha   90.00
_cell.angle_beta   90.00
_cell.angle_gamma   90.00
#
_symmetry.space_group_name_H-M   'P 1'
#
loop_
_entity.id
_entity.type
_entity.pdbx_description
1 polymer ?
#
loop_
_entity_poly.entity_id
_entity_poly.type
_entity_poly.pdbx_seq_one_letter_code
_entity_poly.pdbx_strand_id
1 'polypeptide(L)' 'MRNKNNKHLGIEIDPELHYKLHYISKYYGRSANGEILYLIRQEIKAFEEKEGKIEIPCETK' A
#
# COMPACT_ATOMS: atom_id res chain seq x y z
N MET A 1 -19.54 0.93 0.81
CA MET A 1 -19.50 1.37 2.22
C MET A 1 -18.06 1.30 2.71
N ARG A 2 -17.57 2.32 3.44
CA ARG A 2 -16.22 2.31 4.03
C ARG A 2 -16.19 1.32 5.20
N ASN A 3 -15.24 0.38 5.20
CA ASN A 3 -15.06 -0.52 6.33
C ASN A 3 -14.53 0.29 7.52
N LYS A 4 -15.27 0.27 8.64
CA LYS A 4 -14.94 1.01 9.86
C LYS A 4 -13.63 0.54 10.50
N ASN A 5 -13.19 -0.67 10.19
CA ASN A 5 -11.93 -1.23 10.69
C ASN A 5 -10.70 -0.73 9.91
N ASN A 6 -10.90 -0.14 8.72
CA ASN A 6 -9.79 0.36 7.92
C ASN A 6 -9.16 1.59 8.58
N LYS A 7 -7.85 1.53 8.78
CA LYS A 7 -7.05 2.65 9.28
C LYS A 7 -6.67 3.59 8.13
N HIS A 8 -6.49 4.87 8.44
CA HIS A 8 -5.95 5.84 7.49
C HIS A 8 -4.42 5.80 7.57
N LEU A 9 -3.77 5.83 6.41
CA LEU A 9 -2.32 5.95 6.30
C LEU A 9 -2.01 7.36 5.81
N GLY A 10 -1.44 8.18 6.69
CA GLY A 10 -0.84 9.46 6.33
C GLY A 10 0.66 9.27 6.14
N ILE A 11 1.21 9.82 5.05
CA ILE A 11 2.65 9.77 4.75
C ILE A 11 3.13 11.18 4.39
N GLU A 12 4.32 11.53 4.86
CA GLU A 12 5.07 12.65 4.34
C GLU A 12 5.91 12.16 3.16
N ILE A 13 5.86 12.89 2.05
CA ILE A 13 6.52 12.52 0.80
C ILE A 13 7.06 13.79 0.15
N ASP A 14 8.25 13.69 -0.44
CA ASP A 14 8.82 14.81 -1.17
C ASP A 14 7.92 15.20 -2.36
N PRO A 15 7.86 16.50 -2.73
CA PRO A 15 7.04 16.97 -3.83
C PRO A 15 7.31 16.28 -5.17
N GLU A 16 8.57 15.95 -5.47
CA GLU A 16 8.98 15.30 -6.72
C GLU A 16 8.47 13.86 -6.79
N LEU A 17 8.65 13.07 -5.73
CA LEU A 17 8.11 11.71 -5.63
C LEU A 17 6.59 11.72 -5.63
N HIS A 18 5.95 12.68 -4.96
CA HIS A 18 4.50 12.81 -5.00
C HIS A 18 4.01 13.01 -6.44
N TYR A 19 4.65 13.90 -7.20
CA TYR A 19 4.32 14.11 -8.61
C TYR A 19 4.52 12.83 -9.44
N LYS A 20 5.68 12.17 -9.30
CA LYS A 20 6.00 10.94 -10.02
C LYS A 20 5.02 9.82 -9.70
N LEU A 21 4.61 9.67 -8.44
CA LEU A 21 3.59 8.71 -8.04
C LEU A 21 2.27 8.95 -8.77
N HIS A 22 1.78 10.19 -8.80
CA HIS A 22 0.55 10.51 -9.53
C HIS A 22 0.67 10.26 -11.02
N TYR A 23 1.83 10.55 -11.61
CA TYR A 23 2.10 10.30 -13.03
C TYR A 23 1.99 8.81 -13.36
N ILE A 24 2.70 7.94 -12.63
CA ILE A 24 2.68 6.49 -12.87
C ILE A 24 1.30 5.89 -12.55
N SER A 25 0.63 6.39 -11.51
CA SER A 25 -0.69 5.91 -11.12
C SER A 25 -1.70 6.14 -12.24
N LYS A 26 -1.68 7.33 -12.86
CA LYS A 26 -2.52 7.65 -14.02
C LYS A 26 -2.20 6.74 -15.21
N TYR A 27 -0.93 6.49 -15.49
CA TYR A 27 -0.51 5.59 -16.56
C TYR A 27 -1.10 4.17 -16.37
N TYR A 28 -1.08 3.64 -15.15
CA TYR A 28 -1.66 2.33 -14.82
C TYR A 28 -3.18 2.35 -14.59
N GLY A 29 -3.85 3.51 -14.75
CA GLY A 29 -5.29 3.63 -14.52
C GLY A 29 -5.72 3.51 -13.05
N ARG A 30 -4.84 3.85 -12.12
CA ARG A 30 -5.07 3.78 -10.66
C ARG A 30 -5.04 5.16 -10.02
N SER A 31 -5.67 5.29 -8.85
CA SER A 31 -5.42 6.42 -7.96
C SER A 31 -4.06 6.27 -7.28
N ALA A 32 -3.45 7.36 -6.80
CA ALA A 32 -2.20 7.29 -6.05
C ALA A 32 -2.28 6.34 -4.85
N ASN A 33 -3.38 6.38 -4.09
CA ASN A 33 -3.61 5.44 -3.00
C ASN A 33 -3.74 3.99 -3.49
N GLY A 34 -4.39 3.78 -4.64
CA GLY A 34 -4.50 2.47 -5.26
C GLY A 34 -3.14 1.90 -5.67
N GLU A 35 -2.27 2.75 -6.21
CA GLU A 35 -0.90 2.38 -6.59
C GLU A 35 -0.04 2.06 -5.36
N ILE A 36 -0.09 2.89 -4.31
CA ILE A 36 0.60 2.60 -3.04
C ILE A 36 0.16 1.25 -2.46
N LEU A 37 -1.15 0.99 -2.39
CA LEU A 37 -1.67 -0.27 -1.88
C LEU A 37 -1.25 -1.47 -2.75
N TYR A 38 -1.17 -1.28 -4.07
CA TYR A 38 -0.67 -2.30 -4.98
C TYR A 38 0.79 -2.63 -4.70
N LEU A 39 1.65 -1.61 -4.62
CA LEU A 39 3.09 -1.76 -4.35
C LEU A 39 3.34 -2.43 -2.99
N ILE A 40 2.65 -2.01 -1.94
CA ILE A 40 2.76 -2.64 -0.61
C ILE A 40 2.40 -4.13 -0.68
N ARG A 41 1.34 -4.50 -1.41
CA ARG A 41 0.95 -5.92 -1.57
C ARG A 41 1.97 -6.73 -2.36
N GLN A 42 2.57 -6.14 -3.40
CA GLN A 42 3.62 -6.81 -4.15
C GLN A 42 4.85 -7.04 -3.28
N GLU A 43 5.24 -6.04 -2.48
CA GLU A 43 6.39 -6.16 -1.57
C GLU A 43 6.15 -7.22 -0.50
N ILE A 44 4.97 -7.22 0.15
CA ILE A 44 4.61 -8.27 1.13
C ILE A 44 4.67 -9.65 0.48
N LYS A 45 4.08 -9.82 -0.71
CA LYS A 45 4.08 -11.10 -1.41
C LYS A 45 5.50 -11.57 -1.73
N ALA A 46 6.35 -10.68 -2.26
CA ALA A 46 7.74 -11.01 -2.57
C ALA A 46 8.54 -11.38 -1.33
N PHE A 47 8.32 -10.66 -0.22
CA PHE A 47 8.91 -10.98 1.07
C PHE A 47 8.45 -12.35 1.58
N GLU A 48 7.14 -12.63 1.56
CA GLU A 48 6.58 -13.90 2.05
C GLU A 48 7.03 -15.12 1.23
N GLU A 49 7.22 -14.94 -0.08
CA GLU A 49 7.78 -15.98 -0.96
C GLU A 49 9.25 -16.30 -0.62
N LYS A 50 10.02 -15.32 -0.13
CA LYS A 50 11.45 -15.45 0.14
C LYS A 50 11.76 -15.87 1.58
N GLU A 51 11.10 -15.25 2.55
CA GLU A 51 11.43 -15.37 3.98
C GLU A 51 10.37 -16.18 4.76
N GLY A 52 9.23 -16.50 4.13
CA GLY A 52 8.11 -17.18 4.76
C GLY A 52 6.97 -16.22 5.15
N LYS A 53 5.81 -16.80 5.44
CA LYS A 53 4.57 -16.04 5.69
C LYS A 53 4.65 -15.17 6.92
N ILE A 54 4.09 -13.96 6.83
CA ILE A 54 3.97 -13.05 7.97
C ILE A 54 2.77 -13.52 8.81
N GLU A 55 3.03 -13.99 10.02
CA GLU A 55 1.96 -14.31 10.96
C GLU A 55 1.37 -13.03 11.55
N ILE A 56 0.07 -12.81 11.31
CA ILE A 56 -0.66 -11.68 11.88
C ILE A 56 -1.17 -12.12 13.26
N PRO A 57 -0.77 -11.45 14.37
CA PRO A 57 -1.33 -11.77 15.67
C PRO A 57 -2.84 -11.52 15.64
N CYS A 58 -3.61 -12.48 16.15
CA CYS A 58 -5.04 -12.30 16.34
C CYS A 58 -5.21 -11.18 17.38
N GLU A 59 -5.68 -9.99 16.96
CA GLU A 59 -6.05 -8.94 17.92
C GLU A 59 -7.18 -9.49 18.81
N THR A 60 -6.85 -9.90 20.03
CA THR A 60 -7.82 -9.98 21.13
C THR A 60 -8.36 -8.57 21.32
N LYS A 61 -9.57 -8.35 20.81
CA LYS A 61 -10.35 -7.13 21.06
C LYS A 61 -10.67 -6.97 22.54
#